data_AF-A0A314ZBG0-F1
#
_entry.id   AF-A0A314ZBG0-F1
#
_cell.length_a   1.000
_cell.length_b   1.000
_cell.length_c   1.000
_cell.angle_alpha   90.00
_cell.angle_beta   90.00
_cell.angle_gamma   90.00
#
_symmetry.space_group_name_H-M   'P 1'
#
loop_
_entity.id
_entity.type
_entity.pdbx_description
1 polymer ?
#
loop_
_entity_poly.entity_id
_entity_poly.type
_entity_poly.pdbx_seq_one_letter_code
_entity_poly.pdbx_strand_id
1 'polypeptide(L)'
;MKTLEEEVEHRLIPLLEEAAESKSVLDLQEILRRFAFDTVCKVSLGSDPFCLDLTRPVPPLVEAFDRASEISARRARAPLYLMWKVKRALNIGSENKLKEAVKLVHGSVHEIIQNKKKILEKDEGCESHDMLSRLLLAGHGEEVDQPVFVPLLTAHMAGGLKVLVQKRN
;
A
#
# COMPACT_ATOMS: atom_id res chain seq x y z
N MET A 1 11.72 11.15 -7.01
CA MET A 1 11.47 10.84 -8.44
C MET A 1 12.31 9.68 -8.90
N LYS A 2 13.63 9.64 -8.67
CA LYS A 2 14.50 8.50 -9.02
C LYS A 2 13.96 7.11 -8.64
N THR A 3 13.48 6.94 -7.41
CA THR A 3 12.91 5.66 -6.94
C THR A 3 11.68 5.21 -7.73
N LEU A 4 10.86 6.12 -8.24
CA LEU A 4 9.68 5.77 -9.04
C LEU A 4 10.10 5.36 -10.46
N GLU A 5 11.02 6.12 -11.06
CA GLU A 5 11.56 5.83 -12.39
C GLU A 5 12.22 4.45 -12.41
N GLU A 6 13.05 4.14 -11.41
CA GLU A 6 13.69 2.82 -11.25
C GLU A 6 12.67 1.68 -11.12
N GLU A 7 11.61 1.84 -10.33
CA GLU A 7 10.57 0.81 -10.18
C GLU A 7 9.78 0.59 -11.47
N VAL A 8 9.54 1.66 -12.24
CA VAL A 8 8.87 1.55 -13.55
C VAL A 8 9.77 0.80 -14.53
N GLU A 9 11.02 1.22 -14.66
CA GLU A 9 11.97 0.67 -15.63
C GLU A 9 12.36 -0.78 -15.35
N HIS A 10 12.55 -1.14 -14.08
CA HIS A 10 13.06 -2.45 -13.72
C HIS A 10 12.01 -3.49 -13.35
N ARG A 11 10.75 -3.08 -13.08
CA ARG A 11 9.70 -4.02 -12.65
C ARG A 11 8.44 -3.92 -13.48
N LEU A 12 7.88 -2.72 -13.65
CA LEU A 12 6.61 -2.57 -14.35
C LEU A 12 6.76 -2.81 -15.87
N ILE A 13 7.78 -2.21 -16.50
CA ILE A 13 8.02 -2.38 -17.95
C ILE A 13 8.30 -3.85 -18.29
N PRO A 14 9.25 -4.55 -17.63
CA PRO A 14 9.52 -5.95 -17.94
C PRO A 14 8.30 -6.87 -17.80
N LEU A 15 7.46 -6.63 -16.77
CA LEU A 15 6.23 -7.40 -16.56
C LEU A 15 5.22 -7.18 -17.72
N LEU A 16 5.08 -5.94 -18.19
CA LEU A 16 4.21 -5.63 -19.32
C LEU A 16 4.77 -6.18 -20.65
N GLU A 17 6.09 -6.19 -20.83
CA GLU A 17 6.75 -6.77 -22.00
C GLU A 17 6.57 -8.28 -22.04
N GLU A 18 6.81 -8.99 -20.94
CA GLU A 18 6.58 -10.44 -20.82
C GLU A 18 5.11 -10.79 -21.12
N ALA A 19 4.18 -9.99 -20.63
CA ALA A 19 2.77 -10.19 -20.90
C ALA A 19 2.39 -9.95 -22.38
N ALA A 20 3.00 -8.95 -23.02
CA ALA A 20 2.81 -8.67 -24.43
C ALA A 20 3.36 -9.81 -25.32
N GLU A 21 4.50 -10.39 -24.96
CA GLU A 21 5.10 -11.53 -25.66
C GLU A 21 4.28 -12.82 -25.49
N SER A 22 3.84 -13.09 -24.27
CA SER A 22 3.02 -14.27 -23.92
C SER A 22 1.55 -14.13 -24.33
N LYS A 23 1.11 -12.94 -24.78
CA LYS A 23 -0.30 -12.58 -25.02
C LYS A 23 -1.20 -12.88 -23.81
N SER A 24 -0.66 -12.73 -22.61
CA SER A 24 -1.40 -12.97 -21.38
C SER A 24 -2.32 -11.79 -21.04
N VAL A 25 -3.47 -12.09 -20.45
CA VAL A 25 -4.40 -11.06 -19.97
C VAL A 25 -3.97 -10.65 -18.58
N LEU A 26 -3.67 -9.36 -18.42
CA LEU A 26 -3.29 -8.78 -17.15
C LEU A 26 -4.45 -7.99 -16.53
N ASP A 27 -4.59 -8.09 -15.21
CA ASP A 27 -5.40 -7.14 -14.44
C ASP A 27 -4.52 -5.94 -14.07
N LEU A 28 -4.64 -4.87 -14.86
CA LEU A 28 -3.86 -3.65 -14.62
C LEU A 28 -4.20 -2.99 -13.28
N GLN A 29 -5.41 -3.18 -12.75
CA GLN A 29 -5.76 -2.67 -11.43
C GLN A 29 -4.96 -3.39 -10.34
N GLU A 30 -4.86 -4.72 -10.44
CA GLU A 30 -4.05 -5.49 -9.49
C GLU A 30 -2.57 -5.12 -9.56
N ILE A 31 -2.02 -4.98 -10.78
CA ILE A 31 -0.62 -4.62 -11.00
C ILE A 31 -0.33 -3.23 -10.45
N LEU A 32 -1.11 -2.23 -10.85
CA LEU A 32 -0.89 -0.84 -10.40
C LEU A 32 -1.10 -0.70 -8.88
N ARG A 33 -2.00 -1.49 -8.30
CA ARG A 33 -2.18 -1.57 -6.84
C ARG A 33 -0.95 -2.12 -6.13
N ARG A 34 -0.43 -3.26 -6.58
CA ARG A 34 0.80 -3.87 -6.05
C ARG A 34 2.00 -2.92 -6.22
N PHE A 35 2.11 -2.28 -7.39
CA PHE A 35 3.13 -1.28 -7.70
C PHE A 35 3.05 -0.04 -6.81
N ALA A 36 1.86 0.52 -6.63
CA ALA A 36 1.64 1.68 -5.77
C ALA A 36 2.01 1.36 -4.31
N PHE A 37 1.65 0.16 -3.85
CA PHE A 37 2.00 -0.30 -2.50
C PHE A 37 3.52 -0.43 -2.32
N ASP A 38 4.21 -1.11 -3.24
CA ASP A 38 5.68 -1.23 -3.22
C ASP A 38 6.36 0.14 -3.22
N THR A 39 5.92 1.05 -4.09
CA THR A 39 6.47 2.40 -4.20
C THR A 39 6.27 3.19 -2.89
N VAL A 40 5.07 3.15 -2.31
CA VAL A 40 4.76 3.85 -1.06
C VAL A 40 5.57 3.28 0.09
N CYS A 41 5.69 1.96 0.21
CA CYS A 41 6.51 1.32 1.23
C CYS A 41 8.00 1.66 1.07
N LYS A 42 8.53 1.67 -0.16
CA LYS A 42 9.93 1.99 -0.43
C LYS A 42 10.24 3.46 -0.13
N VAL A 43 9.38 4.39 -0.53
CA VAL A 43 9.58 5.83 -0.28
C VAL A 43 9.33 6.21 1.18
N SER A 44 8.29 5.64 1.81
CA SER A 44 7.86 6.06 3.15
C SER A 44 8.58 5.30 4.25
N LEU A 45 8.78 4.00 4.06
CA LEU A 45 9.32 3.10 5.08
C LEU A 45 10.72 2.57 4.73
N GLY A 46 11.25 2.88 3.53
CA GLY A 46 12.52 2.33 3.06
C GLY A 46 12.54 0.80 2.97
N SER A 47 11.37 0.17 2.87
CA SER A 47 11.21 -1.28 2.81
C SER A 47 10.51 -1.65 1.50
N ASP A 48 11.09 -2.60 0.77
CA ASP A 48 10.51 -3.15 -0.45
C ASP A 48 9.81 -4.49 -0.12
N PRO A 49 8.47 -4.54 -0.16
CA PRO A 49 7.74 -5.77 0.09
C PRO A 49 7.68 -6.70 -1.14
N PHE A 50 8.23 -6.30 -2.28
CA PHE A 50 8.29 -7.07 -3.52
C PHE A 50 6.92 -7.57 -4.02
N CYS A 51 5.85 -6.78 -3.88
CA CYS A 51 4.47 -7.17 -4.21
C CYS A 51 4.19 -7.33 -5.72
N LEU A 52 4.97 -6.71 -6.62
CA LEU A 52 4.81 -6.88 -8.08
C LEU A 52 5.07 -8.29 -8.61
N ASP A 53 5.62 -9.20 -7.79
CA ASP A 53 5.77 -10.60 -8.19
C ASP A 53 4.39 -11.28 -8.21
N LEU A 54 3.84 -11.45 -9.42
CA LEU A 54 2.53 -12.06 -9.64
C LEU A 54 2.50 -13.56 -9.35
N THR A 55 3.67 -14.20 -9.22
CA THR A 55 3.76 -15.62 -8.82
C THR A 55 3.50 -15.81 -7.34
N ARG A 56 3.62 -14.74 -6.54
CA ARG A 56 3.44 -14.75 -5.10
C ARG A 56 2.03 -14.29 -4.71
N PRO A 57 1.45 -14.88 -3.65
CA PRO A 57 0.18 -14.42 -3.12
C PRO A 57 0.29 -12.97 -2.65
N VAL A 58 -0.80 -12.22 -2.76
CA VAL A 58 -0.89 -10.85 -2.26
C VAL A 58 -0.55 -10.85 -0.76
N PRO A 59 0.40 -10.02 -0.30
CA PRO A 59 0.74 -9.98 1.12
C PRO A 59 -0.46 -9.59 1.99
N PRO A 60 -0.61 -10.15 3.20
CA PRO A 60 -1.74 -9.84 4.08
C PRO A 60 -1.90 -8.36 4.40
N LEU A 61 -0.79 -7.62 4.42
CA LEU A 61 -0.77 -6.17 4.62
C LEU A 61 -1.45 -5.42 3.45
N VAL A 62 -1.19 -5.84 2.21
CA VAL A 62 -1.81 -5.26 1.01
C VAL A 62 -3.31 -5.55 1.03
N GLU A 63 -3.69 -6.79 1.33
CA GLU A 63 -5.11 -7.18 1.42
C GLU A 63 -5.84 -6.41 2.53
N ALA A 64 -5.23 -6.23 3.70
CA ALA A 64 -5.79 -5.42 4.77
C ALA A 64 -5.92 -3.95 4.37
N PHE A 65 -4.92 -3.40 3.69
CA PHE A 65 -4.95 -2.03 3.19
C PHE A 65 -6.08 -1.82 2.16
N ASP A 66 -6.24 -2.76 1.23
CA ASP A 66 -7.30 -2.75 0.24
C ASP A 66 -8.67 -2.85 0.88
N ARG A 67 -8.82 -3.75 1.85
CA ARG A 67 -10.07 -3.92 2.57
C ARG A 67 -10.44 -2.66 3.34
N ALA A 68 -9.45 -2.02 3.98
CA ALA A 68 -9.65 -0.77 4.67
C ALA A 68 -10.05 0.36 3.71
N SER A 69 -9.42 0.41 2.54
CA SER A 69 -9.71 1.38 1.48
C SER A 69 -11.09 1.16 0.88
N GLU A 70 -11.47 -0.07 0.54
CA GLU A 70 -12.79 -0.41 -0.01
C GLU A 70 -13.92 0.00 0.93
N ILE A 71 -13.79 -0.31 2.23
CA ILE A 71 -14.78 0.06 3.23
C ILE A 71 -14.82 1.59 3.41
N SER A 72 -13.66 2.26 3.36
CA SER A 72 -13.56 3.72 3.41
C SER A 72 -14.23 4.39 2.20
N ALA A 73 -14.03 3.89 0.98
CA ALA A 73 -14.70 4.37 -0.22
C ALA A 73 -16.21 4.19 -0.13
N ARG A 74 -16.64 3.05 0.44
CA ARG A 74 -18.06 2.74 0.63
C ARG A 74 -18.71 3.72 1.61
N ARG A 75 -18.00 4.16 2.65
CA ARG A 75 -18.48 5.23 3.56
C ARG A 75 -18.63 6.55 2.83
N ALA A 76 -17.67 6.92 1.99
CA ALA A 76 -17.72 8.17 1.21
C ALA A 76 -18.89 8.18 0.21
N ARG A 77 -19.27 7.02 -0.33
CA ARG A 77 -20.43 6.85 -1.22
C ARG A 77 -21.76 6.60 -0.48
N ALA A 78 -21.75 6.45 0.84
CA ALA A 78 -22.98 6.15 1.58
C ALA A 78 -23.86 7.41 1.65
N PRO A 79 -25.14 7.34 1.24
CA PRO A 79 -26.02 8.51 1.20
C PRO A 79 -26.36 9.05 2.59
N LEU A 80 -26.16 8.27 3.66
CA LEU A 80 -26.53 8.64 5.02
C LEU A 80 -25.36 8.41 6.00
N TYR A 81 -24.76 9.52 6.45
CA TYR A 81 -23.70 9.55 7.47
C TYR A 81 -24.07 8.77 8.75
N LEU A 82 -25.34 8.83 9.15
CA LEU A 82 -25.85 8.12 10.32
C LEU A 82 -25.75 6.59 10.19
N MET A 83 -25.92 6.03 8.99
CA MET A 83 -26.00 4.58 8.81
C MET A 83 -24.65 3.89 9.06
N TRP A 84 -23.54 4.47 8.61
CA TRP A 84 -22.23 3.90 8.91
C TRP A 84 -21.81 4.17 10.37
N LYS A 85 -22.22 5.30 10.96
CA LYS A 85 -21.96 5.57 12.39
C LYS A 85 -22.67 4.58 13.30
N VAL A 86 -23.92 4.23 13.01
CA VAL A 86 -24.66 3.20 13.73
C VAL A 86 -24.01 1.83 13.55
N LYS A 87 -23.62 1.46 12.32
CA LYS A 87 -22.86 0.23 12.07
C LYS A 87 -21.52 0.19 12.82
N ARG A 88 -20.84 1.34 12.95
CA ARG A 88 -19.59 1.48 13.70
C ARG A 88 -19.82 1.31 15.19
N ALA A 89 -20.85 1.97 15.73
CA ALA A 89 -21.22 1.87 17.14
C ALA A 89 -21.60 0.43 17.54
N LEU A 90 -22.26 -0.30 16.63
CA LEU A 90 -22.63 -1.70 16.85
C LEU A 90 -21.49 -2.69 16.57
N ASN A 91 -20.37 -2.28 15.93
CA ASN A 91 -19.31 -3.18 15.44
C ASN A 91 -19.83 -4.35 14.59
N ILE A 92 -20.85 -4.13 13.73
CA ILE A 92 -21.44 -5.20 12.92
C ILE A 92 -21.05 -5.05 11.46
N GLY A 93 -20.73 -6.18 10.82
CA GLY A 93 -20.54 -6.29 9.37
C GLY A 93 -19.26 -5.63 8.86
N SER A 94 -19.40 -4.64 7.96
CA SER A 94 -18.25 -3.98 7.31
C SER A 94 -17.37 -3.22 8.29
N GLU A 95 -17.92 -2.75 9.42
CA GLU A 95 -17.17 -1.94 10.39
C GLU A 95 -16.25 -2.80 11.25
N ASN A 96 -16.63 -4.04 11.61
CA ASN A 96 -15.72 -4.98 12.27
C ASN A 96 -14.57 -5.40 11.34
N LYS A 97 -14.90 -5.70 10.06
CA LYS A 97 -13.88 -6.03 9.06
C LYS A 97 -12.87 -4.91 8.84
N LEU A 98 -13.32 -3.64 8.88
CA LEU A 98 -12.40 -2.51 8.86
C LEU A 98 -11.53 -2.46 10.11
N LYS A 99 -12.11 -2.67 11.30
CA LYS A 99 -11.36 -2.65 12.56
C LYS A 99 -10.24 -3.69 12.56
N GLU A 100 -10.53 -4.90 12.08
CA GLU A 100 -9.55 -5.97 11.91
C GLU A 100 -8.47 -5.60 10.88
N ALA A 101 -8.86 -5.07 9.73
CA ALA A 101 -7.94 -4.63 8.68
C ALA A 101 -7.00 -3.51 9.18
N VAL A 102 -7.54 -2.49 9.85
CA VAL A 102 -6.75 -1.40 10.44
C VAL A 102 -5.82 -1.92 11.52
N LYS A 103 -6.26 -2.89 12.34
CA LYS A 103 -5.41 -3.51 13.36
C LYS A 103 -4.23 -4.25 12.74
N LEU A 104 -4.45 -4.98 11.64
CA LEU A 104 -3.38 -5.66 10.90
C LEU A 104 -2.39 -4.64 10.32
N VAL A 105 -2.90 -3.60 9.63
CA VAL A 105 -2.05 -2.53 9.07
C VAL A 105 -1.20 -1.88 10.16
N HIS A 106 -1.80 -1.51 11.29
CA HIS A 106 -1.08 -0.89 12.39
C HIS A 106 -0.02 -1.84 12.99
N GLY A 107 -0.34 -3.12 13.16
CA GLY A 107 0.62 -4.12 13.62
C GLY A 107 1.82 -4.26 12.69
N SER A 108 1.59 -4.39 11.38
CA SER A 108 2.68 -4.49 10.40
C SER A 108 3.52 -3.21 10.32
N VAL A 109 2.90 -2.03 10.35
CA VAL A 109 3.64 -0.75 10.37
C VAL A 109 4.47 -0.64 11.63
N HIS A 110 3.92 -1.01 12.79
CA HIS A 110 4.65 -1.01 14.06
C HIS A 110 5.88 -1.94 14.00
N GLU A 111 5.73 -3.16 13.47
CA GLU A 111 6.85 -4.09 13.29
C GLU A 111 7.94 -3.53 12.38
N ILE A 112 7.57 -2.90 11.27
CA ILE A 112 8.50 -2.25 10.34
C ILE A 112 9.26 -1.13 11.07
N ILE A 113 8.57 -0.27 11.82
CA ILE A 113 9.19 0.81 12.59
C ILE A 113 10.17 0.26 13.63
N GLN A 114 9.77 -0.76 14.39
CA GLN A 114 10.62 -1.38 15.42
C GLN A 114 11.86 -2.04 14.82
N ASN A 115 11.71 -2.78 13.72
CA ASN A 115 12.84 -3.38 13.02
C ASN A 115 13.80 -2.31 12.50
N LYS A 116 13.26 -1.22 11.97
CA LYS A 116 14.06 -0.12 11.44
C LYS A 116 14.82 0.62 12.52
N LYS A 117 14.21 0.87 13.67
CA LYS A 117 14.87 1.44 14.85
C LYS A 117 16.06 0.57 15.28
N LYS A 118 15.90 -0.75 15.34
CA LYS A 118 16.98 -1.70 15.67
C LYS A 118 18.13 -1.70 14.67
N ILE A 119 17.83 -1.50 13.38
CA ILE A 119 18.87 -1.42 12.33
C ILE A 119 19.66 -0.12 12.52
N LEU A 120 18.99 1.01 12.72
CA LEU A 120 19.62 2.32 12.95
C LEU A 120 20.43 2.37 14.25
N GLU A 121 20.01 1.67 15.30
CA GLU A 121 20.77 1.54 16.56
C GLU A 121 22.03 0.66 16.42
N LYS A 122 22.09 -0.23 15.42
CA LYS A 122 23.20 -1.15 15.19
C LYS A 122 24.19 -0.70 14.12
N ASP A 123 23.76 0.21 13.24
CA ASP A 123 24.53 0.63 12.09
C ASP A 123 24.55 2.18 12.04
N GLU A 124 25.54 2.79 12.69
CA GLU A 124 25.71 4.26 12.79
C GLU A 124 25.98 4.95 11.43
N GLY A 125 25.99 4.21 10.31
CA GLY A 125 26.42 4.72 9.00
C GLY A 125 25.43 4.55 7.84
N CYS A 126 24.22 4.02 8.05
CA CYS A 126 23.29 3.83 6.93
C CYS A 126 22.56 5.15 6.60
N GLU A 127 23.05 5.89 5.59
CA GLU A 127 22.33 7.01 4.95
C GLU A 127 21.07 6.50 4.24
N SER A 128 20.06 6.13 5.00
CA SER A 128 18.76 5.76 4.48
C SER A 128 17.92 7.04 4.33
N HIS A 129 17.73 7.49 3.08
CA HIS A 129 17.05 8.74 2.75
C HIS A 129 15.51 8.69 2.85
N ASP A 130 14.94 7.55 3.25
CA ASP A 130 13.48 7.40 3.35
C ASP A 130 12.89 8.23 4.50
N MET A 131 11.59 8.50 4.40
CA MET A 131 10.90 9.39 5.32
C MET A 131 10.93 8.89 6.76
N LEU A 132 10.76 7.58 6.98
CA LEU A 132 10.75 6.99 8.32
C LEU A 132 12.11 7.10 9.01
N SER A 133 13.22 6.85 8.30
CA SER A 133 14.57 7.07 8.84
C SER A 133 14.77 8.50 9.31
N ARG A 134 14.35 9.48 8.48
CA ARG A 134 14.45 10.90 8.82
C ARG A 134 13.60 11.29 10.03
N LEU A 135 12.40 10.72 10.15
CA LEU A 135 11.49 10.93 11.29
C LEU A 135 12.05 10.33 12.58
N LEU A 136 12.61 9.13 12.51
CA LEU A 136 13.23 8.46 13.66
C LEU A 136 14.49 9.21 14.14
N LEU A 137 15.34 9.66 13.21
CA LEU A 137 16.52 10.49 13.52
C LEU A 137 16.16 11.86 14.10
N ALA A 138 15.03 12.44 13.69
CA ALA A 138 14.52 13.70 14.23
C ALA A 138 13.87 13.56 15.64
N GLY A 139 13.87 12.35 16.22
CA GLY A 139 13.31 12.10 17.55
C GLY A 139 11.78 12.09 17.61
N HIS A 140 11.10 12.05 16.46
CA HIS A 140 9.63 12.08 16.36
C HIS A 140 8.99 10.68 16.30
N GLY A 141 9.64 9.69 16.92
CA GLY A 141 9.18 8.29 16.87
C GLY A 141 7.78 8.05 17.48
N GLU A 142 7.27 8.99 18.28
CA GLU A 142 5.97 8.88 18.97
C GLU A 142 4.80 9.55 18.22
N GLU A 143 5.05 10.38 17.19
CA GLU A 143 3.98 11.11 16.46
C GLU A 143 3.51 10.43 15.16
N VAL A 144 4.10 9.29 14.77
CA VAL A 144 3.83 8.59 13.49
C VAL A 144 2.51 7.80 13.49
N ASP A 145 1.70 7.89 14.56
CA ASP A 145 0.46 7.13 14.74
C ASP A 145 -0.78 7.67 13.99
N GLN A 146 -0.67 8.80 13.27
CA GLN A 146 -1.84 9.39 12.59
C GLN A 146 -2.04 8.91 11.14
N PRO A 147 -3.19 8.27 10.82
CA PRO A 147 -3.43 7.71 9.49
C PRO A 147 -4.06 8.75 8.56
N VAL A 148 -3.26 9.63 7.97
CA VAL A 148 -3.72 10.57 6.92
C VAL A 148 -3.72 9.93 5.53
N PHE A 149 -3.06 8.78 5.35
CA PHE A 149 -2.82 8.17 4.03
C PHE A 149 -3.99 7.36 3.47
N VAL A 150 -4.85 6.79 4.32
CA VAL A 150 -5.92 5.87 3.89
C VAL A 150 -6.97 6.57 3.01
N PRO A 151 -7.49 7.77 3.34
CA PRO A 151 -8.51 8.42 2.51
C PRO A 151 -8.00 8.85 1.12
N LEU A 152 -6.73 9.24 1.00
CA LEU A 152 -6.13 9.71 -0.25
C LEU A 152 -5.90 8.56 -1.24
N LEU A 153 -5.39 7.42 -0.75
CA LEU A 153 -5.21 6.19 -1.54
C LEU A 153 -6.56 5.58 -1.95
N THR A 154 -7.55 5.65 -1.06
CA THR A 154 -8.91 5.14 -1.31
C THR A 154 -9.59 5.79 -2.52
N ALA A 155 -9.35 7.08 -2.77
CA ALA A 155 -9.97 7.80 -3.90
C ALA A 155 -9.43 7.34 -5.26
N HIS A 156 -8.19 6.85 -5.33
CA HIS A 156 -7.55 6.40 -6.57
C HIS A 156 -7.82 4.93 -6.94
N MET A 157 -8.26 4.10 -5.98
CA MET A 157 -8.36 2.63 -6.16
C MET A 157 -9.75 2.13 -6.61
N ALA A 158 -10.73 3.01 -6.83
CA ALA A 158 -12.14 2.64 -6.97
C ALA A 158 -12.64 2.34 -8.41
N GLY A 159 -11.76 2.19 -9.40
CA GLY A 159 -12.16 1.87 -10.78
C GLY A 159 -11.23 0.86 -11.44
N GLY A 160 -11.72 -0.34 -11.71
CA GLY A 160 -11.01 -1.34 -12.51
C GLY A 160 -11.31 -1.16 -14.00
N LEU A 161 -10.27 -1.08 -14.82
CA LEU A 161 -10.37 -1.26 -16.27
C LEU A 161 -9.56 -2.49 -16.66
N LYS A 162 -10.25 -3.52 -17.16
CA LYS A 162 -9.59 -4.62 -17.89
C LYS A 162 -9.08 -4.05 -19.21
N VAL A 163 -7.77 -4.11 -19.41
CA VAL A 163 -7.12 -3.61 -20.63
C VAL A 163 -6.27 -4.69 -21.26
N LEU A 164 -6.34 -4.80 -22.58
CA LEU A 164 -5.46 -5.64 -23.37
C LEU A 164 -4.26 -4.77 -23.79
N VAL A 165 -3.06 -5.18 -23.40
CA VAL A 165 -1.83 -4.48 -23.78
C VAL A 165 -1.32 -5.06 -25.09
N GLN A 166 -1.01 -4.20 -26.05
CA GLN A 166 -0.44 -4.57 -27.34
C GLN A 166 0.76 -3.68 -27.66
N LYS A 167 1.79 -4.25 -28.28
CA LYS A 167 2.99 -3.51 -28.71
C LYS A 167 2.60 -2.46 -29.76
N ARG A 168 3.01 -1.22 -29.55
CA ARG A 168 2.80 -0.15 -30.54
C ARG A 168 3.80 -0.35 -31.68
N ASN A 169 3.28 -0.66 -32.87
CA ASN A 169 4.05 -0.68 -34.12
C ASN A 169 4.56 0.72 -34.47
#